data_AF-A0A9Q2KQP8-F1
#
_entry.id   AF-A0A9Q2KQP8-F1
#
_cell.length_a   1.000
_cell.length_b   1.000
_cell.length_c   1.000
_cell.angle_alpha   90.00
_cell.angle_beta   90.00
_cell.angle_gamma   90.00
#
_symmetry.space_group_name_H-M   'P 1'
#
loop_
_entity.id
_entity.type
_entity.pdbx_description
1 polymer ?
#
loop_
_entity_poly.entity_id
_entity_poly.type
_entity_poly.pdbx_seq_one_letter_code
_entity_poly.pdbx_strand_id
1 'polypeptide(L)'
;MRDIQMALKRWGGWVASDSSGVNYSPVAAGFKGLLPQTCKTRLSCSDNDGLIINCAMARLKKHDPLLCVMLEWYYVHCIPVRVMGKKLGISHTQVLKRLQAAEGFIEGCLAMVDVTLEMDIECPRKNTGTYKAKRVVEFQKAI
;
A
#
# COMPACT_ATOMS: atom_id res chain seq x y z
N MET A 1 -14.31 -3.19 -6.94
CA MET A 1 -13.73 -3.37 -5.58
C MET A 1 -12.22 -3.21 -5.71
N ARG A 2 -11.63 -2.17 -5.09
CA ARG A 2 -10.25 -1.67 -5.31
C ARG A 2 -9.19 -2.54 -4.64
N ASP A 3 -8.08 -2.89 -5.28
CA ASP A 3 -6.96 -3.56 -4.59
C ASP A 3 -6.12 -2.54 -3.81
N ILE A 4 -6.38 -2.41 -2.50
CA ILE A 4 -5.72 -1.41 -1.63
C ILE A 4 -4.22 -1.63 -1.52
N GLN A 5 -3.74 -2.88 -1.56
CA GLN A 5 -2.32 -3.17 -1.45
C GLN A 5 -1.57 -2.70 -2.70
N MET A 6 -2.18 -2.85 -3.87
CA MET A 6 -1.62 -2.32 -5.11
C MET A 6 -1.64 -0.79 -5.13
N ALA A 7 -2.72 -0.16 -4.66
CA ALA A 7 -2.80 1.29 -4.56
C ALA A 7 -1.71 1.86 -3.64
N LEU A 8 -1.51 1.26 -2.46
CA LEU A 8 -0.47 1.67 -1.51
C LEU A 8 0.95 1.39 -2.02
N LYS A 9 1.18 0.33 -2.83
CA LYS A 9 2.47 0.12 -3.51
C LYS A 9 2.80 1.24 -4.48
N ARG A 10 1.82 1.68 -5.28
CA ARG A 10 1.98 2.77 -6.25
C ARG A 10 2.17 4.11 -5.54
N TRP A 11 1.39 4.36 -4.50
CA TRP A 11 1.58 5.51 -3.63
C TRP A 11 2.98 5.55 -3.01
N GLY A 12 3.45 4.43 -2.46
CA GLY A 12 4.80 4.35 -1.90
C GLY A 12 5.90 4.57 -2.95
N GLY A 13 5.67 4.15 -4.20
CA GLY A 13 6.53 4.47 -5.34
C GLY A 13 6.52 5.97 -5.69
N TRP A 14 5.34 6.59 -5.68
CA TRP A 14 5.15 8.02 -5.89
C TRP A 14 5.85 8.86 -4.82
N VAL A 15 5.63 8.57 -3.53
CA VAL A 15 6.31 9.27 -2.41
C VAL A 15 7.83 9.11 -2.47
N ALA A 16 8.32 7.89 -2.76
CA ALA A 16 9.75 7.66 -2.90
C ALA A 16 10.37 8.34 -4.13
N SER A 17 9.55 8.68 -5.13
CA SER A 17 9.98 9.42 -6.32
C SER A 17 9.93 10.94 -6.13
N ASP A 18 9.04 11.45 -5.29
CA ASP A 18 8.85 12.89 -5.05
C ASP A 18 10.01 13.53 -4.24
N SER A 19 10.83 12.70 -3.58
CA SER A 19 12.10 13.17 -2.99
C SER A 19 13.17 13.54 -4.03
N SER A 20 12.87 13.48 -5.35
CA SER A 20 13.76 13.86 -6.44
C SER A 20 13.69 15.35 -6.83
N GLY A 21 13.39 16.23 -5.87
CA GLY A 21 13.48 17.67 -6.06
C GLY A 21 14.82 18.04 -6.69
N VAL A 22 14.79 18.43 -7.97
CA VAL A 22 15.95 18.84 -8.78
C VAL A 22 17.05 17.76 -8.91
N ASN A 23 16.69 16.52 -9.26
CA ASN A 23 17.70 15.55 -9.67
C ASN A 23 18.18 15.85 -11.10
N TYR A 24 19.34 16.51 -11.23
CA TYR A 24 20.17 16.39 -12.41
C TYR A 24 20.33 14.91 -12.73
N SER A 25 20.19 14.54 -14.00
CA SER A 25 20.53 13.19 -14.43
C SER A 25 21.97 12.92 -13.99
N PRO A 26 22.25 11.86 -13.20
CA PRO A 26 23.63 11.49 -12.85
C PRO A 26 24.41 11.07 -14.10
N VAL A 27 23.69 10.87 -15.20
CA VAL A 27 24.19 10.62 -16.54
C VAL A 27 24.25 11.95 -17.29
N ALA A 28 25.42 12.29 -17.83
CA ALA A 28 25.60 13.44 -18.71
C ALA A 28 24.59 13.40 -19.87
N ALA A 29 24.09 14.56 -20.31
CA ALA A 29 22.99 14.67 -21.29
C ALA A 29 23.23 13.85 -22.58
N GLY A 30 24.48 13.70 -23.01
CA GLY A 30 24.86 12.90 -24.19
C GLY A 30 24.69 11.38 -24.06
N PHE A 31 24.48 10.84 -22.85
CA PHE A 31 24.31 9.41 -22.60
C PHE A 31 22.88 9.02 -22.19
N LYS A 32 21.94 9.99 -22.17
CA LYS A 32 20.57 9.83 -21.66
C LYS A 32 19.70 8.79 -22.40
N GLY A 33 20.17 8.25 -23.54
CA GLY A 33 19.49 7.18 -24.29
C GLY A 33 20.33 5.91 -24.51
N LEU A 34 21.57 5.86 -24.01
CA LEU A 34 22.49 4.72 -24.22
C LEU A 34 22.53 3.76 -23.03
N LEU A 35 22.27 4.27 -21.82
CA LEU A 35 22.22 3.45 -20.61
C LEU A 35 20.76 3.07 -20.32
N PRO A 36 20.47 1.80 -19.94
CA PRO A 36 19.15 1.44 -19.45
C PRO A 36 18.81 2.35 -18.26
N GLN A 37 17.61 2.94 -18.28
CA GLN A 37 17.17 3.87 -17.24
C GLN A 37 17.26 3.19 -15.87
N THR A 38 18.27 3.56 -15.06
CA THR A 38 18.54 2.94 -13.76
C THR A 38 17.64 3.48 -12.65
N CYS A 39 16.86 4.53 -12.92
CA CYS A 39 16.08 5.25 -11.92
C CYS A 39 14.62 5.37 -12.37
N LYS A 40 13.79 4.39 -11.97
CA LYS A 40 12.29 4.42 -11.81
C LYS A 40 11.66 3.05 -12.11
N THR A 41 12.14 2.00 -11.44
CA THR A 41 11.55 0.65 -11.58
C THR A 41 10.30 0.43 -10.71
N ARG A 42 10.01 1.31 -9.76
CA ARG A 42 8.80 1.23 -8.93
C ARG A 42 7.64 1.93 -9.64
N LEU A 43 6.55 1.22 -9.85
CA LEU A 43 5.28 1.79 -10.30
C LEU A 43 4.87 2.92 -9.34
N SER A 44 4.61 4.11 -9.88
CA SER A 44 4.07 5.26 -9.15
C SER A 44 2.62 5.52 -9.55
N CYS A 45 1.88 6.26 -8.72
CA CYS A 45 0.57 6.80 -9.08
C CYS A 45 0.68 8.22 -9.66
N SER A 46 -0.45 8.79 -10.10
CA SER A 46 -0.56 10.20 -10.44
C SER A 46 -0.51 11.09 -9.19
N ASP A 47 -0.22 12.38 -9.37
CA ASP A 47 -0.12 13.33 -8.26
C ASP A 47 -1.44 13.50 -7.53
N ASN A 48 -2.56 13.53 -8.26
CA ASN A 48 -3.90 13.63 -7.67
C ASN A 48 -4.21 12.42 -6.76
N ASP A 49 -4.00 11.21 -7.29
CA ASP A 49 -4.17 9.98 -6.53
C ASP A 49 -3.23 9.94 -5.30
N GLY A 50 -1.99 10.40 -5.47
CA GLY A 50 -1.00 10.51 -4.40
C GLY A 50 -1.44 11.43 -3.27
N LEU A 51 -1.97 12.61 -3.61
CA LEU A 51 -2.51 13.58 -2.66
C LEU A 51 -3.73 13.04 -1.92
N ILE A 52 -4.66 12.37 -2.60
CA ILE A 52 -5.84 11.75 -1.98
C ILE A 52 -5.41 10.72 -0.92
N ILE A 53 -4.45 9.85 -1.24
CA ILE A 53 -3.93 8.86 -0.29
C ILE A 53 -3.18 9.55 0.85
N ASN A 54 -2.41 10.61 0.59
CA ASN A 54 -1.76 11.42 1.62
C ASN A 54 -2.79 12.03 2.60
N CYS A 55 -3.94 12.51 2.11
CA CYS A 55 -5.01 13.00 2.97
C CYS A 55 -5.57 11.89 3.87
N ALA A 56 -5.74 10.67 3.35
CA ALA A 56 -6.15 9.52 4.16
C ALA A 56 -5.07 9.14 5.20
N MET A 57 -3.79 9.15 4.82
CA MET A 57 -2.66 8.95 5.74
C MET A 57 -2.60 10.00 6.85
N ALA A 58 -2.89 11.27 6.53
CA ALA A 58 -2.96 12.34 7.54
C ALA A 58 -4.08 12.10 8.56
N ARG A 59 -5.22 11.52 8.14
CA ARG A 59 -6.29 11.09 9.05
C ARG A 59 -5.87 9.89 9.90
N LEU A 60 -5.20 8.91 9.29
CA LEU A 60 -4.65 7.76 10.01
C LEU A 60 -3.65 8.21 11.07
N LYS A 61 -2.76 9.16 10.75
CA LYS A 61 -1.77 9.71 11.69
C LYS A 61 -2.42 10.36 12.93
N LYS A 62 -3.57 11.01 12.76
CA LYS A 62 -4.34 11.58 13.89
C LYS A 62 -5.01 10.50 14.75
N HIS A 63 -5.43 9.41 14.12
CA HIS A 63 -6.10 8.30 14.81
C HIS A 63 -5.08 7.38 15.53
N ASP A 64 -4.08 6.91 14.79
CA ASP A 64 -2.99 6.07 15.28
C ASP A 64 -1.68 6.40 14.52
N PRO A 65 -0.76 7.16 15.14
CA PRO A 65 0.49 7.54 14.50
C PRO A 65 1.41 6.33 14.27
N LEU A 66 1.30 5.26 15.07
CA LEU A 66 2.14 4.07 14.91
C LEU A 66 1.78 3.33 13.62
N LEU A 67 0.47 3.18 13.33
CA LEU A 67 0.02 2.53 12.09
C LEU A 67 0.43 3.32 10.85
N CYS A 68 0.40 4.66 10.92
CA CYS A 68 0.89 5.54 9.86
C CYS A 68 2.37 5.28 9.56
N VAL A 69 3.22 5.25 10.59
CA VAL A 69 4.66 4.97 10.45
C VAL A 69 4.90 3.56 9.92
N MET A 70 4.12 2.56 10.36
CA MET A 70 4.23 1.19 9.87
C MET A 70 3.91 1.10 8.37
N LEU A 71 2.90 1.83 7.88
CA LEU A 71 2.60 1.91 6.44
C LEU A 71 3.72 2.58 5.66
N GLU A 72 4.28 3.69 6.15
CA GLU A 72 5.42 4.37 5.51
C GLU A 72 6.64 3.45 5.43
N TRP A 73 6.98 2.76 6.53
CA TRP A 73 8.07 1.78 6.55
C TRP A 73 7.88 0.67 5.52
N TYR A 74 6.66 0.16 5.41
CA TYR A 74 6.39 -0.97 4.54
C TYR A 74 6.29 -0.57 3.06
N TYR A 75 5.51 0.47 2.75
CA TYR A 75 5.21 0.85 1.37
C TYR A 75 6.18 1.89 0.80
N VAL A 76 6.73 2.81 1.60
CA VAL A 76 7.68 3.82 1.09
C VAL A 76 9.11 3.26 1.13
N HIS A 77 9.54 2.77 2.30
CA HIS A 77 10.91 2.30 2.54
C HIS A 77 11.14 0.81 2.25
N CYS A 78 10.10 0.05 1.88
CA CYS A 78 10.20 -1.38 1.59
C CYS A 78 10.87 -2.20 2.71
N ILE A 79 10.68 -1.80 3.98
CA ILE A 79 11.25 -2.51 5.12
C ILE A 79 10.52 -3.86 5.28
N PRO A 80 11.24 -4.99 5.33
CA PRO A 80 10.61 -6.29 5.48
C PRO A 80 9.95 -6.44 6.85
N VAL A 81 8.79 -7.12 6.88
CA VAL A 81 7.96 -7.35 8.08
C VAL A 81 8.74 -7.92 9.27
N ARG A 82 9.68 -8.83 9.00
CA ARG A 82 10.57 -9.40 10.02
C ARG A 82 11.43 -8.33 10.71
N VAL A 83 11.95 -7.36 9.97
CA VAL A 83 12.76 -6.26 10.52
C VAL A 83 11.88 -5.31 11.32
N MET A 84 10.67 -5.01 10.83
CA MET A 84 9.71 -4.21 11.58
C MET A 84 9.33 -4.86 12.92
N GLY A 85 9.08 -6.17 12.92
CA GLY A 85 8.80 -6.94 14.15
C GLY A 85 9.93 -6.87 15.16
N LYS A 86 11.19 -6.99 14.70
CA LYS A 86 12.38 -6.82 15.56
C LYS A 86 12.48 -5.40 16.13
N LYS A 87 12.27 -4.36 15.30
CA LYS A 87 12.34 -2.96 15.74
C LYS A 87 11.25 -2.60 16.76
N LEU A 88 10.04 -3.16 16.60
CA LEU A 88 8.90 -2.88 17.45
C LEU A 88 8.76 -3.85 18.64
N GLY A 89 9.59 -4.89 18.72
CA GLY A 89 9.48 -5.92 19.75
C GLY A 89 8.21 -6.78 19.66
N ILE A 90 7.62 -6.92 18.48
CA ILE A 90 6.36 -7.65 18.26
C ILE A 90 6.52 -8.83 17.32
N SER A 91 5.63 -9.82 17.45
CA SER A 91 5.66 -11.00 16.60
C SER A 91 5.30 -10.68 15.15
N HIS A 92 5.82 -11.47 14.20
CA HIS A 92 5.56 -11.32 12.77
C HIS A 92 4.04 -11.22 12.47
N THR A 93 3.24 -12.07 13.10
CA THR A 93 1.78 -12.08 12.96
C THR A 93 1.14 -10.79 13.46
N GLN A 94 1.63 -10.20 14.54
CA GLN A 94 1.12 -8.91 15.02
C GLN A 94 1.44 -7.76 14.06
N VAL A 95 2.63 -7.75 13.45
CA VAL A 95 2.98 -6.77 12.41
C VAL A 95 1.98 -6.84 11.25
N LEU A 96 1.71 -8.05 10.74
CA LEU A 96 0.78 -8.26 9.64
C LEU A 96 -0.65 -7.84 9.99
N LYS A 97 -1.14 -8.18 11.18
CA LYS A 97 -2.48 -7.75 11.64
C LYS A 97 -2.60 -6.23 11.72
N ARG A 98 -1.56 -5.55 12.21
CA ARG A 98 -1.53 -4.08 12.28
C ARG A 98 -1.46 -3.44 10.90
N LEU A 99 -0.65 -3.99 9.99
CA LEU A 99 -0.62 -3.54 8.60
C LEU A 99 -1.99 -3.71 7.93
N GLN A 100 -2.62 -4.87 8.08
CA GLN A 100 -3.97 -5.11 7.54
C GLN A 100 -5.02 -4.15 8.12
N ALA A 101 -4.95 -3.84 9.42
CA ALA A 101 -5.83 -2.85 10.04
C ALA A 101 -5.59 -1.44 9.47
N ALA A 102 -4.33 -1.06 9.26
CA ALA A 102 -3.98 0.22 8.65
C ALA A 102 -4.45 0.30 7.17
N GLU A 103 -4.23 -0.76 6.38
CA GLU A 103 -4.73 -0.88 5.01
C GLU A 103 -6.25 -0.75 4.95
N GLY A 104 -6.97 -1.45 5.83
CA GLY A 104 -8.42 -1.38 5.94
C GLY A 104 -8.93 0.02 6.34
N PHE A 105 -8.19 0.73 7.20
CA PHE A 105 -8.52 2.11 7.54
C PHE A 105 -8.41 3.05 6.33
N ILE A 106 -7.35 2.92 5.52
CA ILE A 106 -7.18 3.70 4.30
C ILE A 106 -8.27 3.34 3.28
N GLU A 107 -8.54 2.06 3.06
CA GLU A 107 -9.64 1.61 2.18
C GLU A 107 -10.99 2.19 2.62
N GLY A 108 -11.28 2.19 3.94
CA GLY A 108 -12.48 2.79 4.51
C GLY A 108 -12.54 4.31 4.36
N CYS A 109 -11.41 5.01 4.53
CA CYS A 109 -11.34 6.46 4.28
C CYS A 109 -11.66 6.78 2.83
N LEU A 110 -11.12 6.03 1.88
CA LEU A 110 -11.36 6.24 0.47
C LEU A 110 -12.80 5.92 0.08
N ALA A 111 -13.39 4.87 0.66
CA ALA A 111 -14.80 4.53 0.46
C ALA A 111 -15.74 5.62 1.01
N MET A 112 -15.41 6.23 2.14
CA MET A 112 -16.20 7.31 2.76
C MET A 112 -16.21 8.60 1.94
N VAL A 113 -15.13 8.90 1.21
CA VAL A 113 -15.04 10.11 0.36
C VAL A 113 -15.61 9.85 -1.04
N ASP A 114 -15.99 8.61 -1.35
CA ASP A 114 -16.54 8.18 -2.65
C ASP A 114 -15.68 8.59 -3.86
N VAL A 115 -14.36 8.51 -3.70
CA VAL A 115 -13.40 8.90 -4.75
C VAL A 115 -12.98 7.67 -5.54
N THR A 116 -13.11 7.75 -6.85
CA THR A 116 -12.48 6.82 -7.81
C THR A 116 -11.05 7.26 -8.09
N LEU A 117 -10.07 6.40 -7.80
CA LEU A 117 -8.67 6.69 -8.13
C LEU A 117 -8.44 6.32 -9.60
N GLU A 118 -7.61 7.09 -10.30
CA GLU A 118 -7.29 6.80 -11.71
C GLU A 118 -6.63 5.43 -11.85
N MET A 119 -5.81 5.07 -10.86
CA MET A 119 -5.11 3.79 -10.82
C MET A 119 -6.02 2.56 -10.64
N ASP A 120 -7.31 2.74 -10.32
CA ASP A 120 -8.28 1.65 -10.16
C ASP A 120 -8.56 0.91 -11.46
N ILE A 121 -8.43 1.60 -12.60
CA ILE A 121 -8.64 1.04 -13.94
C ILE A 121 -7.63 -0.09 -14.20
N GLU A 122 -6.41 0.06 -13.67
CA GLU A 122 -5.32 -0.89 -13.83
C GLU A 122 -5.22 -1.90 -12.68
N CYS A 123 -6.04 -1.76 -11.64
CA CYS A 123 -6.07 -2.64 -10.47
C CYS A 123 -7.46 -3.24 -10.21
N PRO A 124 -8.06 -3.96 -11.18
CA PRO A 124 -9.19 -4.79 -10.87
C PRO A 124 -8.73 -5.87 -9.89
N ARG A 125 -9.42 -5.99 -8.74
CA ARG A 125 -9.24 -7.16 -7.86
C ARG A 125 -9.38 -8.40 -8.75
N LYS A 126 -8.32 -9.20 -8.87
CA LYS A 126 -8.47 -10.56 -9.39
C LYS A 126 -9.40 -11.26 -8.40
N ASN A 127 -10.64 -11.54 -8.80
CA ASN A 127 -11.51 -12.42 -8.05
C ASN A 127 -10.79 -13.77 -7.94
N THR A 128 -10.08 -13.99 -6.84
CA THR A 128 -9.63 -15.32 -6.45
C THR A 128 -10.86 -16.06 -5.92
N GLY A 129 -11.73 -16.43 -6.85
CA GLY A 129 -12.82 -17.35 -6.59
C GLY A 129 -12.24 -18.67 -6.09
N THR A 130 -12.48 -18.98 -4.82
CA THR A 130 -13.18 -20.18 -4.34
C THR A 130 -12.90 -20.35 -2.84
N TYR A 131 -13.62 -19.61 -2.01
CA TYR A 131 -13.84 -20.11 -0.65
C TYR A 131 -14.76 -21.32 -0.80
N LYS A 132 -14.21 -22.54 -0.74
CA LYS A 132 -15.04 -23.74 -0.59
C LYS A 132 -15.88 -23.53 0.65
N ALA A 133 -17.19 -23.36 0.47
CA ALA A 133 -18.15 -23.35 1.55
C ALA A 133 -17.90 -24.62 2.39
N LYS A 134 -17.44 -24.45 3.64
CA LYS A 134 -17.41 -25.56 4.58
C LYS A 134 -18.87 -25.91 4.84
N ARG A 135 -19.29 -27.12 4.44
CA ARG A 135 -20.60 -27.68 4.82
C ARG A 135 -20.67 -27.60 6.35
N VAL A 136 -21.63 -26.82 6.84
CA VAL A 136 -22.01 -26.84 8.25
C VAL A 136 -22.60 -28.22 8.49
N VAL A 137 -21.94 -29.02 9.30
CA VAL A 137 -22.49 -30.30 9.77
C VAL A 137 -23.65 -29.94 10.71
N GLU A 138 -24.84 -30.31 10.28
CA GLU A 138 -26.07 -30.16 11.03
C GLU A 138 -26.01 -31.11 12.23
N PHE A 139 -25.84 -30.55 13.43
CA PHE A 139 -25.91 -31.33 14.66
C PHE A 139 -27.37 -31.73 14.87
N GLN A 140 -27.62 -33.03 14.72
CA GLN A 140 -28.90 -33.68 15.02
C GLN A 140 -29.40 -33.25 16.41
N LYS A 141 -30.64 -32.74 16.45
CA LYS A 141 -31.43 -32.69 17.69
C LYS A 141 -31.77 -34.11 18.08
N ALA A 142 -31.15 -34.62 19.15
CA ALA A 142 -31.69 -35.73 19.92
C ALA A 142 -32.52 -35.15 21.07
N ILE A 143 -33.82 -35.33 20.99
CA ILE A 143 -34.74 -35.44 22.14
C ILE A 143 -35.40 -36.80 21.99
#